data_AF-A0A5B7T0A5-F1
#
_entry.id   AF-A0A5B7T0A5-F1
#
_cell.length_a   1.000
_cell.length_b   1.000
_cell.length_c   1.000
_cell.angle_alpha   90.00
_cell.angle_beta   90.00
_cell.angle_gamma   90.00
#
_symmetry.space_group_name_H-M   'P 1'
#
loop_
_entity.id
_entity.type
_entity.pdbx_description
1 polymer ?
#
loop_
_entity_poly.entity_id
_entity_poly.type
_entity_poly.pdbx_seq_one_letter_code
_entity_poly.pdbx_strand_id
1 'polypeptide(L)' 'MSEIFKIESLNDVFNLPESEEMLSTVDDRPNITKDVLIHLLKGGPVVDLSDGEYIHWLQLDKSAIDYINNLR' A
#
# COMPACT_ATOMS: atom_id res chain seq x y z
N MET A 1 13.75 -4.75 -7.65
CA MET A 1 12.35 -5.16 -7.90
C MET A 1 11.50 -4.41 -6.90
N SER A 2 10.32 -3.92 -7.29
CA SER A 2 9.39 -3.29 -6.35
C SER A 2 8.63 -4.41 -5.64
N GLU A 3 8.65 -4.44 -4.30
CA GLU A 3 7.88 -5.38 -3.46
C GLU A 3 6.42 -4.92 -3.28
N ILE A 4 6.01 -3.86 -3.99
CA ILE A 4 4.64 -3.34 -4.02
C ILE A 4 4.04 -3.67 -5.39
N PHE A 5 2.94 -4.42 -5.39
CA PHE A 5 2.23 -4.88 -6.57
C PHE A 5 0.92 -4.13 -6.78
N LYS A 6 0.56 -3.83 -8.04
CA LYS A 6 -0.77 -3.35 -8.39
C LYS A 6 -1.69 -4.56 -8.58
N ILE A 7 -2.84 -4.55 -7.91
CA ILE A 7 -3.90 -5.55 -8.04
C ILE A 7 -5.23 -4.87 -8.39
N GLU A 8 -6.17 -5.60 -8.99
CA GLU A 8 -7.52 -5.11 -9.33
C GLU A 8 -8.61 -5.80 -8.50
N SER A 9 -8.32 -6.96 -7.92
CA SER A 9 -9.22 -7.73 -7.06
C SER A 9 -8.47 -8.53 -6.00
N LEU A 10 -9.20 -9.01 -4.99
CA LEU A 10 -8.67 -9.89 -3.95
C LEU A 10 -8.05 -11.17 -4.52
N ASN A 11 -8.62 -11.72 -5.60
CA ASN A 11 -8.12 -12.95 -6.22
C ASN A 11 -6.73 -12.76 -6.85
N ASP A 12 -6.34 -11.53 -7.18
CA ASP A 12 -5.03 -11.25 -7.78
C ASP A 12 -3.90 -11.42 -6.76
N VAL A 13 -4.20 -11.24 -5.47
CA VAL A 13 -3.23 -11.37 -4.37
C VAL A 13 -2.63 -12.77 -4.37
N PHE A 14 -3.46 -13.80 -4.49
CA PHE A 14 -3.04 -15.21 -4.48
C PHE A 14 -2.29 -15.64 -5.75
N ASN A 15 -2.21 -14.78 -6.77
CA ASN A 15 -1.41 -15.00 -7.98
C ASN A 15 -0.06 -14.29 -7.92
N LEU A 16 0.27 -13.58 -6.82
CA LEU A 16 1.55 -12.89 -6.66
C LEU A 16 2.64 -13.90 -6.25
N PRO A 17 3.85 -13.80 -6.82
CA PRO A 17 4.94 -14.76 -6.56
C PRO A 17 5.30 -14.95 -5.09
N GLU A 18 5.09 -13.92 -4.27
CA GLU A 18 5.46 -13.90 -2.85
C GLU A 18 4.31 -14.29 -1.92
N SER A 19 3.09 -14.44 -2.45
CA SER A 19 1.89 -14.75 -1.66
C SER A 19 1.78 -16.23 -1.27
N GLU A 20 2.47 -17.12 -1.97
CA GLU A 20 2.43 -18.57 -1.75
C GLU A 20 2.97 -18.97 -0.37
N GLU A 21 3.87 -18.17 0.20
CA GLU A 21 4.51 -18.39 1.50
C GLU A 21 3.83 -17.61 2.64
N MET A 22 2.78 -16.82 2.35
CA MET A 22 2.09 -15.98 3.32
C MET A 22 0.87 -16.68 3.94
N LEU A 23 0.54 -16.33 5.18
CA LEU A 23 -0.70 -16.79 5.83
C LEU A 23 -1.91 -16.35 4.98
N SER A 24 -2.74 -17.31 4.57
CA SER A 24 -3.74 -17.18 3.51
C SER A 24 -4.95 -16.27 3.82
N THR A 25 -4.95 -15.56 4.95
CA THR A 25 -6.02 -14.62 5.31
C THR A 25 -5.64 -13.20 4.93
N VAL A 26 -6.33 -12.67 3.93
CA VAL A 26 -6.20 -11.27 3.47
C VAL A 26 -7.42 -10.48 3.94
N ASP A 27 -7.19 -9.34 4.59
CA ASP A 27 -8.23 -8.38 4.94
C ASP A 27 -8.38 -7.32 3.83
N ASP A 28 -9.50 -7.35 3.12
CA ASP A 28 -9.80 -6.45 2.00
C ASP A 28 -10.63 -5.22 2.39
N ARG A 29 -10.84 -5.00 3.69
CA ARG A 29 -11.61 -3.84 4.17
C ARG A 29 -10.90 -2.53 3.81
N PRO A 30 -11.62 -1.53 3.27
CA PRO A 30 -11.05 -0.20 3.04
C PRO A 30 -10.50 0.42 4.34
N ASN A 31 -9.19 0.69 4.36
CA ASN A 31 -8.46 1.08 5.58
C ASN A 31 -7.78 2.46 5.49
N ILE A 32 -7.75 3.10 4.32
CA ILE A 32 -7.19 4.44 4.14
C ILE A 32 -8.27 5.51 4.33
N THR A 33 -8.16 6.28 5.42
CA THR A 33 -9.04 7.44 5.67
C THR A 33 -8.63 8.64 4.82
N LYS A 34 -9.52 9.63 4.72
CA LYS A 34 -9.24 10.90 4.04
C LYS A 34 -7.98 11.59 4.59
N ASP A 35 -7.81 11.61 5.90
CA ASP A 35 -6.68 12.31 6.54
C ASP A 35 -5.36 11.59 6.27
N VAL A 36 -5.37 10.25 6.31
CA VAL A 36 -4.22 9.41 5.94
C VAL A 36 -3.87 9.63 4.46
N LEU A 37 -4.87 9.65 3.56
CA LEU A 37 -4.65 9.96 2.15
C LEU A 37 -4.00 11.33 1.96
N ILE A 38 -4.51 12.38 2.63
CA ILE A 38 -3.93 13.73 2.55
C ILE A 38 -2.49 13.75 3.06
N HIS A 39 -2.17 13.01 4.13
CA HIS A 39 -0.81 12.90 4.64
C HIS A 39 0.13 12.24 3.63
N LEU A 40 -0.31 11.11 3.05
CA LEU A 40 0.44 10.37 2.04
C LEU A 40 0.70 11.22 0.79
N LEU A 41 -0.32 11.92 0.28
CA LEU A 41 -0.20 12.81 -0.90
C LEU A 41 0.71 14.03 -0.66
N LYS A 42 1.02 14.37 0.60
CA LYS A 42 2.03 15.39 0.94
C LYS A 42 3.45 14.83 1.00
N GLY A 43 3.64 13.52 0.79
CA GLY A 43 4.93 12.82 0.92
C GLY A 43 5.21 12.30 2.33
N GLY A 44 4.23 12.38 3.24
CA GLY A 44 4.37 11.83 4.58
C GLY A 44 4.24 10.29 4.57
N PRO A 45 4.99 9.58 5.43
CA PRO A 45 4.88 8.13 5.54
C PRO A 45 3.65 7.69 6.35
N VAL A 46 3.14 6.51 6.04
CA VAL A 46 2.06 5.83 6.76
C VAL A 46 2.57 4.46 7.19
N VAL A 47 2.13 4.01 8.36
CA VAL A 47 2.46 2.69 8.89
C VAL A 47 1.16 1.92 9.10
N ASP A 48 1.13 0.68 8.61
CA ASP A 48 0.09 -0.29 8.94
C ASP A 48 0.67 -1.35 9.90
N LEU A 49 -0.10 -1.66 10.94
CA LEU A 49 0.21 -2.60 12.04
C LEU A 49 -0.96 -3.58 12.26
N SER A 50 -1.91 -3.65 11.31
CA SER A 50 -3.20 -4.32 11.49
C SER A 50 -3.10 -5.84 11.64
N ASP A 51 -2.07 -6.47 11.09
CA ASP A 51 -1.81 -7.90 11.24
C ASP A 51 -1.20 -8.27 12.60
N GLY A 52 -0.66 -7.28 13.33
CA GLY A 52 0.01 -7.48 14.61
C GLY A 52 1.36 -8.22 14.53
N GLU A 53 1.88 -8.46 13.32
CA GLU A 53 3.10 -9.22 13.08
C GLU A 53 4.22 -8.33 12.52
N TYR A 54 3.89 -7.46 11.55
CA TYR A 54 4.88 -6.66 10.83
C TYR A 54 4.55 -5.17 10.85
N ILE A 55 5.60 -4.36 10.67
CA ILE A 55 5.49 -2.92 10.47
C ILE A 55 5.49 -2.66 8.96
N HIS A 56 4.31 -2.38 8.39
CA HIS A 56 4.14 -2.10 6.96
C HIS A 56 4.36 -0.61 6.68
N TRP A 57 5.56 -0.24 6.24
CA TRP A 57 5.89 1.13 5.88
C TRP A 57 5.46 1.47 4.44
N LEU A 58 4.60 2.48 4.30
CA LEU A 58 4.12 2.97 3.01
C LEU A 58 4.44 4.46 2.86
N GLN A 59 5.17 4.80 1.79
CA GLN A 59 5.50 6.20 1.47
C GLN A 59 5.61 6.37 -0.04
N LEU A 60 5.08 7.49 -0.53
CA LEU A 60 5.27 7.86 -1.93
C LEU A 60 6.73 8.22 -2.17
N ASP A 61 7.31 7.66 -3.22
CA ASP A 61 8.61 8.09 -3.68
C ASP A 61 8.53 9.49 -4.32
N LYS A 62 9.71 10.04 -4.61
CA LYS A 62 9.82 11.36 -5.22
C LYS A 62 9.08 11.46 -6.56
N SER A 63 9.14 10.42 -7.39
CA SER A 63 8.53 10.44 -8.72
C SER A 63 7.00 10.49 -8.64
N ALA A 64 6.40 9.78 -7.69
CA ALA A 64 4.96 9.82 -7.43
C ALA A 64 4.51 11.19 -6.91
N ILE A 65 5.29 11.81 -6.02
CA ILE A 65 5.02 13.16 -5.51
C ILE A 65 5.14 14.21 -6.61
N ASP A 66 6.19 14.14 -7.42
CA ASP A 66 6.38 15.04 -8.56
C ASP A 66 5.21 14.92 -9.55
N TYR A 67 4.76 13.70 -9.83
CA TYR A 67 3.57 13.45 -10.65
C TYR A 67 2.31 14.14 -10.08
N ILE A 68 2.01 13.94 -8.79
CA ILE A 68 0.85 14.55 -8.13
C ILE A 68 0.90 16.08 -8.17
N ASN A 69 2.08 16.66 -7.94
CA ASN A 69 2.25 18.11 -7.95
C ASN A 69 2.08 18.70 -9.35
N ASN A 70 2.42 17.96 -10.40
CA ASN A 70 2.25 18.36 -11.80
C ASN A 70 0.81 18.16 -12.32
N LEU A 71 -0.07 17.51 -11.56
CA LEU A 71 -1.50 17.44 -11.88
C LEU A 71 -2.28 18.70 -11.49
N ARG A 72 -1.64 19.66 -10.80
CA ARG A 72 -2.27 20.89 -10.28
C ARG A 72 -2.10 22.08 -11.21
#